data_AF-A0A560Q3C5-F1
#
_entry.id   AF-A0A560Q3C5-F1
#
_cell.length_a   1.000
_cell.length_b   1.000
_cell.length_c   1.000
_cell.angle_alpha   90.00
_cell.angle_beta   90.00
_cell.angle_gamma   90.00
#
_symmetry.space_group_name_H-M   'P 1'
#
loop_
_entity.id
_entity.type
_entity.pdbx_description
1 polymer ?
#
loop_
_entity_poly.entity_id
_entity_poly.type
_entity_poly.pdbx_seq_one_letter_code
_entity_poly.pdbx_strand_id
1 'polypeptide(L)'
;MTEANPSPDIRLSDAARRILREALAEGGGSWLRLRIDEHFAHELLFEPGAEGDTVVDANGICLLLDPASAQRAHGLSIDYREDLQGTGLYFANPNRPAQTLPQALRRDCPATLIPHGEPLLLTQGERVLVTQALGGSFTVQIAGGRLARIAASEADALGREAAPTSAPPPASGAFDIQQVLETLKTVYDPEIPVNVVDLGLIYQCQAQPLEGGGQRVSIKMSMTAPGCGMGDVLQEEARAKVEALPGVAEVEVELVWDPPWDQSRMSEAARLQLGLL
;
A
#
# COMPACT_ATOMS: atom_id res chain seq x y z
N MET A 1 -12.87 -26.74 15.88
CA MET A 1 -12.29 -26.40 17.20
C MET A 1 -11.83 -24.96 17.09
N THR A 2 -12.59 -24.03 17.64
CA THR A 2 -12.33 -22.60 17.55
C THR A 2 -11.12 -22.30 18.45
N GLU A 3 -9.97 -21.96 17.87
CA GLU A 3 -8.86 -21.42 18.66
C GLU A 3 -9.37 -20.17 19.36
N ALA A 4 -9.33 -20.16 20.69
CA ALA A 4 -9.62 -18.98 21.48
C ALA A 4 -8.56 -17.94 21.11
N ASN A 5 -8.99 -16.87 20.45
CA ASN A 5 -8.11 -15.77 20.10
C ASN A 5 -7.47 -15.24 21.41
N PRO A 6 -6.14 -15.15 21.52
CA PRO A 6 -5.51 -14.75 22.78
C PRO A 6 -5.95 -13.33 23.15
N SER A 7 -6.28 -13.12 24.43
CA SER A 7 -6.60 -11.78 24.94
C SER A 7 -5.46 -10.80 24.60
N PRO A 8 -5.78 -9.60 24.09
CA PRO A 8 -4.75 -8.64 23.69
C PRO A 8 -3.97 -8.13 24.90
N ASP A 9 -2.65 -7.95 24.74
CA ASP A 9 -1.80 -7.29 25.75
C ASP A 9 -2.07 -5.79 25.73
N ILE A 10 -2.58 -5.22 26.82
CA ILE A 10 -2.84 -3.77 26.95
C ILE A 10 -2.13 -3.26 28.20
N ARG A 11 -1.33 -2.21 28.04
CA ARG A 11 -0.55 -1.60 29.12
C ARG A 11 -1.11 -0.22 29.48
N LEU A 12 -1.32 0.02 30.76
CA LEU A 12 -1.66 1.34 31.29
C LEU A 12 -0.46 1.93 32.03
N SER A 13 -0.16 3.21 31.82
CA SER A 13 0.74 3.94 32.71
C SER A 13 0.08 4.16 34.08
N ASP A 14 0.89 4.42 35.12
CA ASP A 14 0.35 4.70 36.46
C ASP A 14 -0.57 5.94 36.46
N ALA A 15 -0.26 6.94 35.64
CA ALA A 15 -1.08 8.13 35.47
C ALA A 15 -2.44 7.80 34.83
N ALA A 16 -2.45 7.06 33.72
CA ALA A 16 -3.69 6.62 33.08
C ALA A 16 -4.54 5.75 34.02
N ARG A 17 -3.91 4.81 34.72
CA ARG A 17 -4.58 3.91 35.68
C ARG A 17 -5.27 4.68 36.80
N ARG A 18 -4.63 5.72 37.33
CA ARG A 18 -5.21 6.57 38.38
C ARG A 18 -6.47 7.28 37.88
N ILE A 19 -6.38 7.93 36.71
CA ILE A 19 -7.49 8.68 36.12
C ILE A 19 -8.66 7.76 35.77
N LEU A 20 -8.39 6.61 35.16
CA LEU A 20 -9.44 5.64 34.82
C LEU A 20 -10.12 5.05 36.06
N ARG A 21 -9.37 4.82 37.15
CA ARG A 21 -9.93 4.35 38.42
C ARG A 21 -10.83 5.40 39.08
N GLU A 22 -10.39 6.66 39.10
CA GLU A 22 -11.19 7.78 39.61
C GLU A 22 -12.51 7.89 38.81
N ALA A 23 -12.43 7.85 37.48
CA ALA A 23 -13.60 7.92 36.61
C ALA A 23 -14.57 6.73 36.80
N LEU A 24 -14.06 5.52 37.03
CA LEU A 24 -14.89 4.34 37.35
C LEU A 24 -15.59 4.47 38.71
N ALA A 25 -14.92 5.05 39.72
CA ALA A 25 -15.51 5.27 41.04
C ALA A 25 -16.64 6.29 41.01
N GLU A 26 -16.53 7.32 40.17
CA GLU A 26 -17.55 8.37 40.00
C GLU A 26 -18.69 7.93 39.07
N GLY A 27 -18.39 7.17 38.01
CA GLY A 27 -19.35 6.76 36.97
C GLY A 27 -20.26 5.60 37.35
N GLY A 28 -20.08 4.97 38.51
CA GLY A 28 -20.93 3.89 39.03
C GLY A 28 -20.90 2.58 38.22
N GLY A 29 -19.99 2.45 37.26
CA GLY A 29 -19.85 1.29 36.38
C GLY A 29 -18.66 0.42 36.77
N SER A 30 -18.83 -0.90 36.70
CA SER A 30 -17.74 -1.87 36.92
C SER A 30 -16.87 -2.11 35.67
N TRP A 31 -17.27 -1.55 34.53
CA TRP A 31 -16.72 -1.90 33.22
C TRP A 31 -16.47 -0.67 32.37
N LEU A 32 -15.33 -0.66 31.69
CA LEU A 32 -14.94 0.37 30.75
C LEU A 32 -14.76 -0.27 29.37
N ARG A 33 -15.61 0.08 28.41
CA ARG A 33 -15.48 -0.42 27.04
C ARG A 33 -14.45 0.41 26.29
N LEU A 34 -13.49 -0.25 25.65
CA LEU A 34 -12.56 0.33 24.70
C LEU A 34 -12.92 -0.12 23.29
N ARG A 35 -13.35 0.84 22.46
CA ARG A 35 -13.60 0.61 21.03
C ARG A 35 -12.43 1.11 20.20
N ILE A 36 -12.01 0.29 19.24
CA ILE A 36 -10.98 0.63 18.26
C ILE A 36 -11.56 0.40 16.87
N ASP A 37 -11.82 1.49 16.13
CA ASP A 37 -12.38 1.40 14.79
C ASP A 37 -11.34 0.95 13.74
N GLU A 38 -11.75 0.90 12.47
CA GLU A 38 -10.87 0.53 11.35
C GLU A 38 -9.74 1.52 11.08
N HIS A 39 -9.87 2.77 11.54
CA HIS A 39 -8.87 3.83 11.43
C HIS A 39 -7.98 3.93 12.69
N PHE A 40 -8.15 3.02 13.64
CA PHE A 40 -7.49 3.03 14.95
C PHE A 40 -7.80 4.30 15.78
N ALA A 41 -8.99 4.86 15.61
CA ALA A 41 -9.55 5.81 16.57
C ALA A 41 -9.99 5.05 17.83
N HIS A 42 -9.73 5.64 19.00
CA HIS A 42 -10.00 5.02 20.29
C HIS A 42 -11.11 5.77 21.00
N GLU A 43 -12.09 5.03 21.52
CA GLU A 43 -13.18 5.58 22.32
C GLU A 43 -13.33 4.76 23.60
N LEU A 44 -13.50 5.46 24.72
CA LEU A 44 -13.77 4.86 26.02
C LEU A 44 -15.20 5.17 26.46
N LEU A 45 -15.97 4.13 26.74
CA LEU A 45 -17.40 4.21 27.05
C LEU A 45 -17.71 3.45 28.34
N PHE A 46 -18.61 3.99 29.16
CA PHE A 46 -19.15 3.29 30.33
C PHE A 46 -20.38 2.48 29.92
N GLU A 47 -20.13 1.28 29.38
CA GLU A 47 -21.18 0.39 28.90
C GLU A 47 -21.07 -0.99 29.54
N PRO A 48 -22.19 -1.70 29.74
CA PRO A 48 -22.17 -3.08 30.19
C PRO A 48 -21.55 -4.01 29.13
N GLY A 49 -21.07 -5.17 29.58
CA GLY A 49 -20.60 -6.23 28.68
C GLY A 49 -21.71 -6.82 27.84
N ALA A 50 -21.35 -7.19 26.61
CA ALA A 50 -22.16 -7.91 25.65
C ALA A 50 -21.61 -9.32 25.44
N GLU A 51 -22.43 -10.22 24.91
CA GLU A 51 -22.00 -11.57 24.55
C GLU A 51 -20.89 -11.51 23.49
N GLY A 52 -19.79 -12.22 23.74
CA GLY A 52 -18.63 -12.25 22.84
C GLY A 52 -17.58 -11.15 23.08
N ASP A 53 -17.80 -10.24 24.03
CA ASP A 53 -16.75 -9.30 24.43
C ASP A 53 -15.57 -10.03 25.07
N THR A 54 -14.37 -9.55 24.76
CA THR A 54 -13.13 -9.94 25.43
C THR A 54 -12.90 -9.01 26.61
N VAL A 55 -12.74 -9.60 27.81
CA VAL A 55 -12.36 -8.88 29.02
C VAL A 55 -10.84 -8.89 29.16
N VAL A 56 -10.23 -7.72 29.32
CA VAL A 56 -8.79 -7.56 29.53
C VAL A 56 -8.56 -6.87 30.86
N ASP A 57 -7.82 -7.52 31.75
CA ASP A 57 -7.31 -6.89 32.98
C ASP A 57 -5.98 -6.20 32.65
N ALA A 58 -6.00 -4.86 32.66
CA ALA A 58 -4.81 -4.04 32.48
C ALA A 58 -4.42 -3.41 33.83
N ASN A 59 -3.70 -4.18 34.66
CA ASN A 59 -3.26 -3.78 35.99
C ASN A 59 -4.42 -3.36 36.92
N GLY A 60 -5.48 -4.17 37.00
CA GLY A 60 -6.64 -3.95 37.86
C GLY A 60 -7.62 -2.89 37.34
N ILE A 61 -7.59 -2.61 36.03
CA ILE A 61 -8.65 -1.93 35.30
C ILE A 61 -9.19 -2.93 34.28
N CYS A 62 -10.48 -3.26 34.39
CA CYS A 62 -11.13 -4.19 33.48
C CYS A 62 -11.63 -3.44 32.24
N LEU A 63 -11.00 -3.71 31.10
CA LEU A 63 -11.43 -3.21 29.79
C LEU A 63 -12.29 -4.24 29.07
N LEU A 64 -13.41 -3.80 28.52
CA LEU A 64 -14.25 -4.59 27.62
C LEU A 64 -13.95 -4.22 26.18
N LEU A 65 -13.72 -5.22 25.33
CA LEU A 65 -13.49 -5.02 23.91
C LEU A 65 -14.40 -5.93 23.11
N ASP A 66 -15.06 -5.38 22.08
CA ASP A 66 -15.71 -6.22 21.08
C ASP A 66 -14.64 -7.02 20.28
N PRO A 67 -15.02 -8.10 19.58
CA PRO A 67 -14.05 -8.94 18.88
C PRO A 67 -13.15 -8.19 17.88
N ALA A 68 -13.67 -7.17 17.19
CA ALA A 68 -12.90 -6.38 16.23
C ALA A 68 -11.89 -5.47 16.92
N SER A 69 -12.29 -4.83 18.02
CA SER A 69 -11.43 -3.99 18.85
C SER A 69 -10.35 -4.83 19.53
N ALA A 70 -10.68 -6.03 20.01
CA ALA A 70 -9.72 -6.94 20.63
C ALA A 70 -8.59 -7.34 19.67
N GLN A 71 -8.91 -7.61 18.40
CA GLN A 71 -7.92 -7.89 17.36
C GLN A 71 -6.96 -6.70 17.11
N ARG A 72 -7.44 -5.47 17.24
CA ARG A 72 -6.63 -4.25 17.02
C ARG A 72 -5.88 -3.76 18.26
N ALA A 73 -6.22 -4.26 19.45
CA ALA A 73 -5.71 -3.75 20.72
C ALA A 73 -4.39 -4.38 21.18
N HIS A 74 -3.89 -5.43 20.52
CA HIS A 74 -2.71 -6.15 20.99
C HIS A 74 -1.44 -5.26 21.02
N GLY A 75 -0.83 -5.10 22.19
CA GLY A 75 0.32 -4.22 22.41
C GLY A 75 -0.03 -2.74 22.65
N LEU A 76 -1.32 -2.39 22.73
CA LEU A 76 -1.77 -1.03 23.00
C LEU A 76 -1.21 -0.53 24.34
N SER A 77 -0.69 0.70 24.34
CA SER A 77 -0.28 1.40 25.55
C SER A 77 -1.11 2.67 25.74
N ILE A 78 -1.72 2.85 26.91
CA ILE A 78 -2.53 4.01 27.26
C ILE A 78 -1.82 4.80 28.35
N ASP A 79 -1.63 6.08 28.10
CA ASP A 79 -0.98 7.02 28.99
C ASP A 79 -1.91 8.20 29.30
N TYR A 80 -1.61 8.98 30.34
CA TYR A 80 -2.30 10.22 30.63
C TYR A 80 -1.27 11.33 30.73
N ARG A 81 -1.41 12.33 29.85
CA ARG A 81 -0.45 13.42 29.73
C ARG A 81 -1.14 14.75 29.96
N GLU A 82 -0.39 15.63 30.61
CA GLU A 82 -0.72 17.04 30.78
C GLU A 82 0.40 17.83 30.13
N ASP A 83 0.11 18.46 29.00
CA ASP A 83 1.05 19.28 28.27
C ASP A 83 0.43 20.64 27.90
N LEU A 84 1.20 21.48 27.22
CA LEU A 84 0.76 22.82 26.82
C LEU A 84 -0.39 22.81 25.79
N GLN A 85 -0.69 21.67 25.16
CA GLN A 85 -1.74 21.49 24.16
C GLN A 85 -3.02 20.90 24.77
N GLY A 86 -2.96 20.36 25.99
CA GLY A 86 -4.13 19.93 26.75
C GLY A 86 -3.82 18.83 27.76
N THR A 87 -4.88 18.38 28.43
CA THR A 87 -4.83 17.30 29.40
C THR A 87 -5.73 16.16 28.93
N GLY A 88 -5.21 14.94 28.80
CA GLY A 88 -6.01 13.82 28.33
C GLY A 88 -5.30 12.48 28.24
N LEU A 89 -6.07 11.46 27.87
CA LEU A 89 -5.56 10.11 27.61
C LEU A 89 -4.90 10.06 26.22
N TYR A 90 -3.73 9.44 26.17
CA TYR A 90 -2.94 9.22 24.97
C TYR A 90 -2.86 7.72 24.66
N PHE A 91 -3.17 7.33 23.44
CA PHE A 91 -3.21 5.93 23.00
C PHE A 91 -2.09 5.67 21.99
N ALA A 92 -1.15 4.80 22.36
CA ALA A 92 -0.08 4.31 21.49
C ALA A 92 -0.40 2.90 21.04
N ASN A 93 -0.96 2.76 19.84
CA ASN A 93 -1.31 1.47 19.25
C ASN A 93 -0.26 1.05 18.21
N PRO A 94 0.54 0.00 18.45
CA PRO A 94 1.57 -0.45 17.51
C PRO A 94 0.98 -1.07 16.22
N ASN A 95 -0.29 -1.47 16.24
CA ASN A 95 -0.97 -2.04 15.08
C ASN A 95 -1.56 -0.95 14.17
N ARG A 96 -1.55 0.32 14.60
CA ARG A 96 -1.99 1.44 13.77
C ARG A 96 -1.06 1.50 12.55
N PRO A 97 -1.57 1.37 11.32
CA PRO A 97 -0.78 1.55 10.12
C PRO A 97 -0.03 2.87 10.22
N ALA A 98 1.25 2.89 9.84
CA ALA A 98 2.03 4.11 9.81
C ALA A 98 1.22 5.15 9.03
N GLN A 99 0.79 6.22 9.70
CA GLN A 99 0.13 7.31 9.02
C GLN A 99 1.18 7.95 8.12
N THR A 100 1.10 7.67 6.82
CA THR A 100 1.94 8.39 5.88
C THR A 100 1.55 9.86 6.01
N LEU A 101 2.47 10.68 6.49
CA LEU A 101 2.26 12.12 6.56
C LEU A 101 2.61 12.71 5.19
N PRO A 102 1.95 13.79 4.76
CA PRO A 102 2.39 14.50 3.58
C PRO A 102 3.86 14.92 3.72
N GLN A 103 4.66 14.63 2.70
CA GLN A 103 6.07 14.98 2.63
C GLN A 103 6.29 16.05 1.57
N ALA A 104 7.21 16.98 1.84
CA ALA A 104 7.58 18.00 0.86
C ALA A 104 8.52 17.40 -0.20
N LEU A 105 8.30 17.75 -1.46
CA LEU A 105 9.21 17.39 -2.55
C LEU A 105 10.55 18.11 -2.39
N ARG A 106 11.66 17.38 -2.62
CA ARG A 106 13.03 17.89 -2.47
C ARG A 106 13.49 18.75 -3.64
N ARG A 107 12.90 18.52 -4.82
CA ARG A 107 13.11 19.25 -6.08
C ARG A 107 11.84 19.19 -6.92
N ASP A 108 11.81 19.92 -8.02
CA ASP A 108 10.77 19.78 -9.03
C ASP A 108 10.74 18.34 -9.56
N CYS A 109 9.54 17.79 -9.71
CA CYS A 109 9.29 16.40 -10.00
C CYS A 109 8.28 16.27 -11.15
N PRO A 110 8.72 15.82 -12.33
CA PRO A 110 7.79 15.34 -13.35
C PRO A 110 6.91 14.22 -12.79
N ALA A 111 5.62 14.31 -13.06
CA ALA A 111 4.61 13.36 -12.64
C ALA A 111 3.54 13.21 -13.73
N THR A 112 2.67 12.23 -13.58
CA THR A 112 1.56 11.98 -14.49
C THR A 112 0.27 11.94 -13.69
N LEU A 113 -0.74 12.72 -14.06
CA LEU A 113 -2.06 12.66 -13.43
C LEU A 113 -2.75 11.33 -13.70
N ILE A 114 -3.32 10.76 -12.64
CA ILE A 114 -4.14 9.54 -12.70
C ILE A 114 -5.61 9.98 -12.62
N PRO A 115 -6.52 9.45 -13.45
CA PRO A 115 -6.37 8.31 -14.37
C PRO A 115 -6.03 8.69 -15.82
N HIS A 116 -5.99 9.98 -16.14
CA HIS A 116 -6.01 10.43 -17.54
C HIS A 116 -4.64 10.48 -18.23
N GLY A 117 -3.52 10.23 -17.53
CA GLY A 117 -2.20 10.19 -18.14
C GLY A 117 -1.58 11.55 -18.47
N GLU A 118 -2.21 12.66 -18.04
CA GLU A 118 -1.74 14.00 -18.37
C GLU A 118 -0.41 14.33 -17.65
N PRO A 119 0.63 14.82 -18.35
CA PRO A 119 1.86 15.25 -17.71
C PRO A 119 1.63 16.42 -16.74
N LEU A 120 2.28 16.37 -15.59
CA LEU A 120 2.24 17.38 -14.55
C LEU A 120 3.67 17.63 -14.03
N LEU A 121 3.97 18.88 -13.66
CA LEU A 121 5.18 19.21 -12.92
C LEU A 121 4.78 19.57 -11.48
N LEU A 122 5.19 18.75 -10.52
CA LEU A 122 5.06 19.06 -9.10
C LEU A 122 6.27 19.87 -8.65
N THR A 123 6.01 20.94 -7.91
CA THR A 123 7.06 21.92 -7.57
C THR A 123 7.80 21.55 -6.29
N GLN A 124 9.06 21.94 -6.19
CA GLN A 124 9.83 21.81 -4.95
C GLN A 124 9.09 22.39 -3.75
N GLY A 125 9.06 21.65 -2.64
CA GLY A 125 8.36 22.05 -1.41
C GLY A 125 6.87 21.71 -1.38
N GLU A 126 6.26 21.37 -2.52
CA GLU A 126 4.87 20.89 -2.56
C GLU A 126 4.71 19.62 -1.71
N ARG A 127 3.64 19.59 -0.92
CA ARG A 127 3.38 18.49 0.02
C ARG A 127 2.53 17.43 -0.65
N VAL A 128 3.09 16.24 -0.79
CA VAL A 128 2.44 15.08 -1.38
C VAL A 128 2.36 13.94 -0.38
N LEU A 129 1.27 13.17 -0.45
CA LEU A 129 1.10 11.99 0.38
C LEU A 129 1.35 10.74 -0.47
N VAL A 130 2.39 9.96 -0.16
CA VAL A 130 2.64 8.71 -0.87
C VAL A 130 1.58 7.68 -0.45
N THR A 131 0.67 7.34 -1.35
CA THR A 131 -0.40 6.37 -1.11
C THR A 131 0.02 4.96 -1.54
N GLN A 132 0.92 4.84 -2.52
CA GLN A 132 1.48 3.56 -2.97
C GLN A 132 2.95 3.72 -3.37
N ALA A 133 3.74 2.67 -3.16
CA ALA A 133 5.13 2.55 -3.59
C ALA A 133 5.36 1.13 -4.10
N LEU A 134 5.10 0.91 -5.39
CA LEU A 134 5.07 -0.42 -6.01
C LEU A 134 5.91 -0.41 -7.29
N GLY A 135 6.73 -1.45 -7.48
CA GLY A 135 7.52 -1.59 -8.72
C GLY A 135 8.58 -0.51 -8.94
N GLY A 136 8.96 0.21 -7.88
CA GLY A 136 9.85 1.37 -7.93
C GLY A 136 9.14 2.69 -8.27
N SER A 137 7.89 2.66 -8.73
CA SER A 137 7.07 3.86 -8.95
C SER A 137 6.26 4.24 -7.71
N PHE A 138 5.75 5.46 -7.68
CA PHE A 138 4.99 5.99 -6.54
C PHE A 138 3.67 6.59 -7.01
N THR A 139 2.58 6.21 -6.34
CA THR A 139 1.32 6.95 -6.43
C THR A 139 1.28 7.92 -5.27
N VAL A 140 1.06 9.20 -5.57
CA VAL A 140 0.96 10.27 -4.59
C VAL A 140 -0.38 10.98 -4.70
N GLN A 141 -0.96 11.32 -3.55
CA GLN A 141 -2.06 12.24 -3.46
C GLN A 141 -1.51 13.67 -3.36
N ILE A 142 -1.97 14.53 -4.25
CA ILE A 142 -1.58 15.94 -4.37
C ILE A 142 -2.72 16.86 -3.91
N ALA A 143 -2.49 18.18 -4.01
CA ALA A 143 -3.51 19.18 -3.65
C ALA A 143 -4.85 18.94 -4.37
N GLY A 144 -5.95 19.09 -3.63
CA GLY A 144 -7.31 18.82 -4.10
C GLY A 144 -7.68 17.34 -4.12
N GLY A 145 -6.87 16.47 -3.53
CA GLY A 145 -7.16 15.04 -3.40
C GLY A 145 -6.96 14.23 -4.69
N ARG A 146 -6.41 14.85 -5.73
CA ARG A 146 -6.05 14.19 -6.99
C ARG A 146 -4.87 13.24 -6.78
N LEU A 147 -4.75 12.25 -7.66
CA LEU A 147 -3.65 11.31 -7.67
C LEU A 147 -2.70 11.61 -8.82
N ALA A 148 -1.41 11.44 -8.57
CA ALA A 148 -0.37 11.52 -9.58
C ALA A 148 0.63 10.36 -9.41
N ARG A 149 1.10 9.83 -10.53
CA ARG A 149 2.18 8.85 -10.60
C ARG A 149 3.52 9.57 -10.72
N ILE A 150 4.49 9.19 -9.90
CA ILE A 150 5.89 9.58 -9.98
C ILE A 150 6.68 8.34 -10.44
N ALA A 151 7.45 8.49 -11.52
CA ALA A 151 8.25 7.40 -12.07
C ALA A 151 9.41 7.02 -11.13
N ALA A 152 9.94 5.80 -11.28
CA ALA A 152 11.05 5.32 -10.47
C ALA A 152 12.33 6.18 -10.59
N SER A 153 12.56 6.77 -11.78
CA SER A 153 13.67 7.71 -12.01
C SER A 153 13.60 8.98 -11.16
N GLU A 154 12.41 9.31 -10.66
CA GLU A 154 12.14 10.53 -9.89
C GLU A 154 12.03 10.27 -8.37
N ALA A 155 12.40 9.07 -7.90
CA ALA A 155 12.30 8.67 -6.49
C ALA A 155 13.03 9.63 -5.53
N ASP A 156 14.13 10.22 -6.00
CA ASP A 156 14.95 11.16 -5.22
C ASP A 156 14.21 12.47 -4.91
N ALA A 157 13.23 12.87 -5.74
CA ALA A 157 12.35 14.00 -5.46
C ALA A 157 11.48 13.75 -4.21
N LEU A 158 11.17 12.48 -3.92
CA LEU A 158 10.52 12.04 -2.68
C LEU A 158 11.52 11.77 -1.54
N GLY A 159 12.82 12.01 -1.75
CA GLY A 159 13.86 11.67 -0.79
C GLY A 159 14.03 10.18 -0.56
N ARG A 160 13.62 9.37 -1.55
CA ARG A 160 13.80 7.92 -1.55
C ARG A 160 14.99 7.59 -2.44
N GLU A 161 15.69 6.52 -2.10
CA GLU A 161 16.63 5.94 -3.05
C GLU A 161 15.82 5.40 -4.22
N ALA A 162 16.23 5.72 -5.45
CA ALA A 162 15.73 5.00 -6.61
C ALA A 162 16.00 3.52 -6.35
N ALA A 163 14.93 2.72 -6.30
CA ALA A 163 15.10 1.28 -6.23
C ALA A 163 16.08 0.91 -7.36
N PRO A 164 17.15 0.16 -7.07
CA PRO A 164 18.10 -0.17 -8.12
C PRO A 164 17.31 -0.84 -9.24
N THR A 165 17.46 -0.34 -10.47
CA THR A 165 16.93 -0.95 -11.70
C THR A 165 17.65 -2.28 -12.01
N SER A 166 18.03 -3.01 -10.97
CA SER A 166 18.69 -4.29 -11.08
C SER A 166 17.67 -5.35 -10.69
N ALA A 167 17.08 -5.96 -11.72
CA ALA A 167 17.02 -7.41 -11.72
C ALA A 167 18.37 -7.95 -11.20
N PRO A 168 18.39 -9.03 -10.39
CA PRO A 168 19.63 -9.57 -9.86
C PRO A 168 20.67 -9.71 -10.98
N PRO A 169 21.94 -9.31 -10.76
CA PRO A 169 22.96 -9.45 -11.80
C PRO A 169 22.99 -10.93 -12.20
N PRO A 170 22.86 -11.26 -13.49
CA PRO A 170 22.77 -12.65 -13.88
C PRO A 170 24.07 -13.35 -13.50
N ALA A 171 23.93 -14.53 -12.90
CA ALA A 171 24.94 -15.54 -13.01
C ALA A 171 25.08 -15.85 -14.50
N SER A 172 26.09 -15.28 -15.16
CA SER A 172 26.61 -15.70 -16.48
C SER A 172 25.59 -16.33 -17.47
N GLY A 173 25.14 -15.55 -18.46
CA GLY A 173 24.83 -16.11 -19.80
C GLY A 173 23.36 -16.26 -20.20
N ALA A 174 23.13 -16.10 -21.51
CA ALA A 174 21.92 -16.32 -22.30
C ALA A 174 20.66 -15.53 -21.89
N PHE A 175 19.96 -15.00 -22.90
CA PHE A 175 18.63 -14.42 -22.74
C PHE A 175 17.64 -15.48 -22.24
N ASP A 176 16.77 -15.09 -21.30
CA ASP A 176 15.67 -15.92 -20.79
C ASP A 176 14.34 -15.13 -20.82
N ILE A 177 13.34 -15.70 -21.51
CA ILE A 177 12.00 -15.11 -21.60
C ILE A 177 11.30 -15.04 -20.24
N GLN A 178 11.64 -15.89 -19.28
CA GLN A 178 11.09 -15.81 -17.93
C GLN A 178 11.52 -14.53 -17.22
N GLN A 179 12.75 -14.05 -17.45
CA GLN A 179 13.21 -12.77 -16.89
C GLN A 179 12.38 -11.59 -17.42
N VAL A 180 11.90 -11.66 -18.66
CA VAL A 180 10.99 -10.65 -19.22
C VAL A 180 9.68 -10.65 -18.44
N LEU A 181 9.06 -11.82 -18.22
CA LEU A 181 7.80 -11.91 -17.47
C LEU A 181 7.95 -11.46 -16.00
N GLU A 182 9.02 -11.86 -15.32
CA GLU A 182 9.31 -11.41 -13.95
C GLU A 182 9.57 -9.91 -13.89
N THR A 183 10.19 -9.33 -14.91
CA THR A 183 10.37 -7.88 -15.03
C THR A 183 9.04 -7.17 -15.22
N LEU A 184 8.15 -7.72 -16.06
CA LEU A 184 6.79 -7.18 -16.25
C LEU A 184 5.94 -7.25 -14.97
N LYS A 185 6.16 -8.25 -14.09
CA LYS A 185 5.53 -8.28 -12.76
C LYS A 185 5.94 -7.11 -11.85
N THR A 186 6.98 -6.36 -12.20
CA THR A 186 7.35 -5.14 -11.49
C THR A 186 6.64 -3.89 -12.01
N VAL A 187 5.82 -3.99 -13.06
CA VAL A 187 5.01 -2.89 -13.60
C VAL A 187 3.63 -2.97 -12.98
N TYR A 188 3.21 -1.93 -12.27
CA TYR A 188 1.95 -1.89 -11.53
C TYR A 188 0.99 -0.88 -12.12
N ASP A 189 -0.29 -1.26 -12.17
CA ASP A 189 -1.34 -0.32 -12.51
C ASP A 189 -1.52 0.70 -11.35
N PRO A 190 -1.53 2.01 -11.64
CA PRO A 190 -1.58 3.03 -10.60
C PRO A 190 -2.98 3.22 -10.00
N GLU A 191 -4.02 2.70 -10.64
CA GLU A 191 -5.40 2.74 -10.16
C GLU A 191 -5.75 1.46 -9.41
N ILE A 192 -5.29 0.32 -9.91
CA ILE A 192 -5.50 -1.00 -9.32
C ILE A 192 -4.14 -1.52 -8.86
N PRO A 193 -3.84 -1.60 -7.54
CA PRO A 193 -2.50 -1.87 -7.00
C PRO A 193 -2.03 -3.33 -7.17
N VAL A 194 -2.06 -3.83 -8.40
CA VAL A 194 -1.69 -5.17 -8.86
C VAL A 194 -0.83 -5.01 -10.11
N ASN A 195 0.12 -5.92 -10.31
CA ASN A 195 1.01 -5.85 -11.47
C ASN A 195 0.31 -6.26 -12.77
N VAL A 196 0.83 -5.79 -13.90
CA VAL A 196 0.22 -6.00 -15.23
C VAL A 196 0.14 -7.47 -15.65
N VAL A 197 1.00 -8.33 -15.11
CA VAL A 197 0.98 -9.77 -15.38
C VAL A 197 -0.14 -10.43 -14.60
N ASP A 198 -0.23 -10.19 -13.30
CA ASP A 198 -1.27 -10.78 -12.43
C ASP A 198 -2.66 -10.19 -12.68
N LEU A 199 -2.75 -8.96 -13.20
CA LEU A 199 -3.99 -8.41 -13.76
C LEU A 199 -4.42 -9.11 -15.05
N GLY A 200 -3.54 -9.87 -15.70
CA GLY A 200 -3.81 -10.52 -16.98
C GLY A 200 -3.84 -9.55 -18.15
N LEU A 201 -3.09 -8.45 -18.07
CA LEU A 201 -2.99 -7.44 -19.14
C LEU A 201 -2.00 -7.84 -20.23
N ILE A 202 -1.04 -8.73 -19.94
CA ILE A 202 -0.10 -9.26 -20.92
C ILE A 202 -0.75 -10.41 -21.70
N TYR A 203 -1.07 -10.18 -22.98
CA TYR A 203 -1.74 -11.17 -23.84
C TYR A 203 -0.74 -12.02 -24.61
N GLN A 204 0.39 -11.44 -24.98
CA GLN A 204 1.43 -12.13 -25.72
C GLN A 204 2.79 -11.57 -25.31
N CYS A 205 3.76 -12.44 -25.12
CA CYS A 205 5.16 -12.07 -24.89
C CYS A 205 6.03 -13.09 -25.64
N GLN A 206 6.76 -12.62 -26.65
CA GLN A 206 7.61 -13.46 -27.50
C GLN A 206 8.97 -12.82 -27.68
N ALA A 207 9.98 -13.64 -27.92
CA ALA A 207 11.32 -13.19 -28.24
C ALA A 207 11.84 -13.88 -29.50
N GLN A 208 12.54 -13.13 -30.35
CA GLN A 208 13.12 -13.61 -31.60
C GLN A 208 14.59 -13.17 -31.70
N PRO A 209 15.52 -14.07 -32.06
CA PRO A 209 16.91 -13.71 -32.25
C PRO A 209 17.06 -12.70 -33.39
N LEU A 210 17.92 -11.70 -33.21
CA LEU A 210 18.27 -10.76 -34.27
C LEU A 210 19.58 -11.16 -34.97
N GLU A 211 19.67 -10.87 -36.27
CA GLU A 211 20.87 -11.17 -37.07
C GLU A 211 22.14 -10.48 -36.53
N GLY A 212 21.99 -9.33 -35.88
CA GLY A 212 23.08 -8.58 -35.22
C GLY A 212 23.45 -9.06 -33.81
N GLY A 213 22.82 -10.12 -33.31
CA GLY A 213 22.93 -10.58 -31.93
C GLY A 213 21.88 -9.97 -31.00
N GLY A 214 21.63 -10.63 -29.87
CA GLY A 214 20.55 -10.28 -28.95
C GLY A 214 19.16 -10.72 -29.43
N GLN A 215 18.13 -10.28 -28.73
CA GLN A 215 16.75 -10.66 -28.96
C GLN A 215 15.87 -9.42 -29.16
N ARG A 216 14.93 -9.52 -30.10
CA ARG A 216 13.77 -8.63 -30.18
C ARG A 216 12.67 -9.22 -29.33
N VAL A 217 12.18 -8.47 -28.35
CA VAL A 217 11.04 -8.85 -27.50
C VAL A 217 9.79 -8.12 -27.97
N SER A 218 8.75 -8.87 -28.33
CA SER A 218 7.45 -8.35 -28.74
C SER A 218 6.40 -8.69 -27.69
N ILE A 219 5.76 -7.66 -27.14
CA ILE A 219 4.76 -7.75 -26.09
C ILE A 219 3.45 -7.16 -26.63
N LYS A 220 2.35 -7.92 -26.52
CA LYS A 220 1.00 -7.38 -26.69
C LYS A 220 0.35 -7.28 -25.33
N MET A 221 -0.08 -6.08 -24.97
CA MET A 221 -0.78 -5.85 -23.71
C MET A 221 -2.07 -5.06 -23.91
N SER A 222 -3.01 -5.23 -22.99
CA SER A 222 -4.28 -4.50 -22.99
C SER A 222 -4.37 -3.58 -21.77
N MET A 223 -5.51 -2.89 -21.62
CA MET A 223 -5.81 -2.08 -20.44
C MET A 223 -7.17 -2.41 -19.85
N THR A 224 -7.33 -2.10 -18.57
CA THR A 224 -8.55 -2.34 -17.81
C THR A 224 -9.73 -1.49 -18.32
N ALA A 225 -9.45 -0.36 -18.98
CA ALA A 225 -10.43 0.45 -19.70
C ALA A 225 -9.85 1.05 -21.00
N PRO A 226 -10.64 1.13 -22.08
CA PRO A 226 -10.24 1.82 -23.30
C PRO A 226 -10.15 3.34 -23.10
N GLY A 227 -9.16 3.97 -23.75
CA GLY A 227 -8.98 5.43 -23.70
C GLY A 227 -8.34 5.96 -22.42
N CYS A 228 -7.75 5.10 -21.58
CA CYS A 228 -6.99 5.51 -20.42
C CYS A 228 -5.61 6.03 -20.84
N GLY A 229 -5.31 7.31 -20.58
CA GLY A 229 -3.98 7.86 -20.88
C GLY A 229 -2.86 7.25 -20.03
N MET A 230 -3.19 6.50 -18.97
CA MET A 230 -2.18 5.69 -18.29
C MET A 230 -1.66 4.51 -19.13
N GLY A 231 -2.37 4.11 -20.19
CA GLY A 231 -1.93 3.02 -21.04
C GLY A 231 -0.59 3.28 -21.72
N ASP A 232 -0.39 4.50 -22.24
CA ASP A 232 0.87 4.89 -22.87
C ASP A 232 2.03 4.91 -21.85
N VAL A 233 1.75 5.32 -20.62
CA VAL A 233 2.76 5.36 -19.55
C VAL A 233 3.16 3.96 -19.09
N LEU A 234 2.19 3.04 -18.94
CA LEU A 234 2.46 1.66 -18.57
C LEU A 234 3.15 0.90 -19.71
N GLN A 235 2.77 1.18 -20.96
CA GLN A 235 3.43 0.67 -22.15
C GLN A 235 4.91 1.10 -22.18
N GLU A 236 5.20 2.38 -21.93
CA GLU A 236 6.56 2.89 -21.92
C GLU A 236 7.37 2.36 -20.71
N GLU A 237 6.75 2.25 -19.54
CA GLU A 237 7.42 1.64 -18.37
C GLU A 237 7.78 0.18 -18.63
N ALA A 238 6.86 -0.60 -19.21
CA ALA A 238 7.10 -1.99 -19.58
C ALA A 238 8.24 -2.09 -20.62
N ARG A 239 8.22 -1.24 -21.64
CA ARG A 239 9.28 -1.16 -22.65
C ARG A 239 10.64 -0.89 -22.00
N ALA A 240 10.75 0.20 -21.24
CA ALA A 240 12.01 0.64 -20.64
C ALA A 240 12.61 -0.40 -19.69
N LYS A 241 11.77 -1.07 -18.88
CA LYS A 241 12.22 -2.11 -17.96
C LYS A 241 12.70 -3.37 -18.69
N VAL A 242 12.00 -3.80 -19.72
CA VAL A 242 12.40 -4.97 -20.52
C VAL A 242 13.63 -4.68 -21.36
N GLU A 243 13.78 -3.47 -21.88
CA GLU A 243 14.94 -3.04 -22.67
C GLU A 243 16.23 -3.02 -21.84
N ALA A 244 16.12 -2.78 -20.52
CA ALA A 244 17.25 -2.85 -19.60
C ALA A 244 17.75 -4.28 -19.33
N LEU A 245 17.06 -5.33 -19.81
CA LEU A 245 17.45 -6.71 -19.57
C LEU A 245 18.65 -7.14 -20.43
N PRO A 246 19.61 -7.90 -19.86
CA PRO A 246 20.72 -8.43 -20.63
C PRO A 246 20.28 -9.30 -21.81
N GLY A 247 20.84 -9.04 -22.99
CA GLY A 247 20.54 -9.81 -24.21
C GLY A 247 19.28 -9.37 -24.95
N VAL A 248 18.53 -8.39 -24.43
CA VAL A 248 17.48 -7.69 -25.17
C VAL A 248 18.15 -6.59 -26.00
N ALA A 249 17.87 -6.59 -27.30
CA ALA A 249 18.39 -5.60 -28.25
C ALA A 249 17.30 -4.64 -28.72
N GLU A 250 16.06 -5.11 -28.81
CA GLU A 250 14.92 -4.30 -29.23
C GLU A 250 13.66 -4.74 -28.46
N VAL A 251 12.81 -3.77 -28.12
CA VAL A 251 11.51 -4.02 -27.47
C VAL A 251 10.39 -3.32 -28.22
N GLU A 252 9.37 -4.08 -28.54
CA GLU A 252 8.11 -3.58 -29.10
C GLU A 252 6.97 -3.95 -28.16
N VAL A 253 6.27 -2.93 -27.66
CA VAL A 253 5.07 -3.11 -26.84
C VAL A 253 3.89 -2.54 -27.61
N GLU A 254 2.92 -3.38 -27.95
CA GLU A 254 1.69 -3.01 -28.65
C GLU A 254 0.51 -3.01 -27.69
N LEU A 255 -0.24 -1.91 -27.64
CA LEU A 255 -1.52 -1.85 -26.96
C LEU A 255 -2.63 -2.44 -27.84
N VAL A 256 -3.27 -3.50 -27.38
CA VAL A 256 -4.36 -4.19 -28.06
C VAL A 256 -5.67 -4.10 -27.27
N TRP A 257 -6.78 -3.95 -27.98
CA TRP A 257 -8.13 -3.81 -27.41
C TRP A 257 -9.04 -5.02 -27.68
N ASP A 258 -8.59 -5.93 -28.53
CA ASP A 258 -9.31 -7.16 -28.89
C ASP A 258 -8.40 -8.38 -28.62
N PRO A 259 -8.84 -9.36 -27.81
CA PRO A 259 -10.08 -9.36 -27.03
C PRO A 259 -10.08 -8.28 -25.93
N PRO A 260 -11.25 -7.70 -25.57
CA PRO A 260 -11.31 -6.77 -24.46
C PRO A 260 -10.88 -7.47 -23.16
N TRP A 261 -10.24 -6.72 -22.28
CA TRP A 261 -9.88 -7.23 -20.97
C TRP A 261 -11.13 -7.34 -20.08
N ASP A 262 -11.15 -8.36 -19.24
CA ASP A 262 -12.15 -8.52 -18.18
C ASP A 262 -11.53 -9.23 -16.96
N GLN A 263 -12.18 -9.11 -15.81
CA GLN A 263 -11.67 -9.61 -14.53
C GLN A 263 -11.41 -11.13 -14.50
N SER A 264 -11.98 -11.91 -15.44
CA SER A 264 -11.70 -13.34 -15.55
C SER A 264 -10.23 -13.64 -15.91
N ARG A 265 -9.49 -12.65 -16.43
CA ARG A 265 -8.07 -12.75 -16.76
C ARG A 265 -7.14 -12.59 -15.57
N MET A 266 -7.63 -12.04 -14.45
CA MET A 266 -6.83 -11.89 -13.23
C MET A 266 -6.42 -13.25 -12.67
N SER A 267 -5.20 -13.32 -12.13
CA SER A 267 -4.73 -14.45 -11.33
C SER A 267 -5.55 -14.62 -10.05
N GLU A 268 -5.56 -15.83 -9.49
CA GLU A 268 -6.24 -16.11 -8.21
C GLU A 268 -5.71 -15.23 -7.08
N ALA A 269 -4.38 -15.04 -7.03
CA ALA A 269 -3.72 -14.17 -6.06
C ALA A 269 -4.18 -12.71 -6.18
N ALA A 270 -4.29 -12.18 -7.41
CA ALA A 270 -4.80 -10.83 -7.65
C ALA A 270 -6.26 -10.67 -7.21
N ARG A 271 -7.12 -11.65 -7.52
CA ARG A 271 -8.52 -11.62 -7.08
C ARG A 271 -8.65 -11.67 -5.57
N LEU A 272 -7.87 -12.50 -4.89
CA LEU A 272 -7.83 -12.56 -3.44
C LEU A 272 -7.38 -11.22 -2.83
N GLN A 273 -6.33 -10.63 -3.39
CA GLN A 273 -5.81 -9.33 -2.95
C GLN A 273 -6.87 -8.21 -3.07
N LEU A 274 -7.72 -8.28 -4.09
CA LEU A 274 -8.79 -7.32 -4.33
C LEU A 274 -10.13 -7.70 -3.65
N GLY A 275 -10.18 -8.80 -2.89
CA GLY A 275 -11.38 -9.26 -2.19
C GLY A 275 -12.50 -9.76 -3.12
N LEU A 276 -12.14 -10.31 -4.28
CA LEU A 276 -13.06 -10.84 -5.30
C LEU A 276 -13.29 -12.36 -5.21
N LEU A 277 -12.75 -13.01 -4.17
CA LEU A 277 -12.86 -14.45 -3.90
C LEU A 277 -13.45 -14.72 -2.52
#